data_AF-A0A6N3ENA0-F1
#
_entry.id   AF-A0A6N3ENA0-F1
#
_cell.length_a   1.000
_cell.length_b   1.000
_cell.length_c   1.000
_cell.angle_alpha   90.00
_cell.angle_beta   90.00
_cell.angle_gamma   90.00
#
_symmetry.space_group_name_H-M   'P 1'
#
loop_
_entity.id
_entity.type
_entity.pdbx_description
1 polymer ?
#
loop_
_entity_poly.entity_id
_entity_poly.type
_entity_poly.pdbx_seq_one_letter_code
_entity_poly.pdbx_strand_id
1 'polypeptide(L)' 'MNHKPLPIGIDNFEMLIIRGYYFIDKSLLLKDLLDNKASVNLFTRPIGSKNM' A
#
# COMPACT_ATOMS: atom_id res chain seq x y z
N MET A 1 -17.68 -8.43 -5.48
CA MET A 1 -17.05 -7.15 -5.86
C MET A 1 -15.70 -7.47 -6.46
N ASN A 2 -15.33 -6.88 -7.61
CA ASN A 2 -13.99 -7.05 -8.18
C ASN A 2 -13.00 -6.23 -7.35
N HIS A 3 -12.27 -6.88 -6.43
CA HIS A 3 -11.25 -6.22 -5.62
C HIS A 3 -9.95 -6.11 -6.45
N LYS A 4 -9.42 -4.89 -6.58
CA LYS A 4 -8.07 -4.70 -7.11
C LYS A 4 -7.03 -5.28 -6.14
N PRO A 5 -5.90 -5.81 -6.60
CA PRO A 5 -4.83 -6.21 -5.71
C PRO A 5 -4.17 -5.00 -5.03
N LEU A 6 -3.60 -5.20 -3.84
CA LEU A 6 -2.72 -4.22 -3.19
C LEU A 6 -1.36 -4.19 -3.91
N PRO A 7 -0.75 -3.00 -4.09
CA PRO A 7 0.54 -2.86 -4.77
C PRO A 7 1.73 -3.23 -3.86
N ILE A 8 1.78 -4.49 -3.41
CA ILE A 8 2.85 -4.97 -2.52
C ILE A 8 4.15 -5.11 -3.32
N GLY A 9 5.15 -4.27 -3.02
CA GLY A 9 6.45 -4.31 -3.71
C GLY A 9 6.41 -3.73 -5.13
N ILE A 10 5.38 -2.95 -5.48
CA ILE A 10 5.31 -2.19 -6.73
C ILE A 10 5.48 -0.71 -6.39
N ASP A 11 6.56 -0.11 -6.88
CA ASP A 11 6.91 1.31 -6.71
C ASP A 11 6.78 2.12 -8.00
N ASN A 12 6.78 1.46 -9.17
CA ASN A 12 6.54 2.10 -10.46
C ASN A 12 5.04 2.40 -10.71
N PHE A 13 4.71 3.68 -10.92
CA PHE A 13 3.36 4.15 -11.24
C PHE A 13 2.73 3.52 -12.49
N GLU A 14 3.49 3.32 -13.56
CA GLU A 14 2.99 2.72 -14.79
C GLU A 14 2.47 1.30 -14.51
N MET A 15 3.21 0.55 -13.71
CA MET A 15 2.85 -0.82 -13.31
C MET A 15 1.59 -0.85 -12.45
N LEU A 16 1.36 0.17 -11.60
CA LEU A 16 0.12 0.31 -10.82
C LEU A 16 -1.09 0.40 -11.73
N ILE A 17 -0.99 1.21 -12.80
CA ILE A 17 -2.08 1.47 -13.74
C ILE A 17 -2.33 0.25 -14.62
N ILE A 18 -1.29 -0.24 -15.31
CA ILE A 18 -1.41 -1.34 -16.30
C ILE A 18 -1.89 -2.64 -15.65
N ARG A 19 -1.41 -2.95 -14.43
CA ARG A 19 -1.77 -4.19 -13.72
C ARG A 19 -3.00 -4.04 -12.83
N GLY A 20 -3.64 -2.85 -12.84
CA GLY A 20 -4.90 -2.62 -12.15
C GLY A 20 -4.81 -2.68 -10.62
N TYR A 21 -3.69 -2.26 -10.02
CA TYR A 21 -3.55 -2.18 -8.56
C TYR A 21 -4.34 -1.00 -7.98
N TYR A 22 -4.55 -1.02 -6.66
CA TYR A 22 -5.02 0.17 -5.95
C TYR A 22 -3.94 1.26 -5.92
N PHE A 23 -4.35 2.49 -6.25
CA PHE A 23 -3.62 3.71 -5.93
C PHE A 23 -4.37 4.42 -4.80
N ILE A 24 -3.74 4.56 -3.63
CA ILE A 24 -4.37 5.08 -2.43
C ILE A 24 -3.65 6.33 -1.93
N ASP A 25 -4.42 7.30 -1.45
CA ASP A 25 -3.89 8.40 -0.65
C ASP A 25 -3.35 7.86 0.69
N LYS A 26 -2.18 8.35 1.09
CA LYS A 26 -1.49 7.95 2.32
C LYS A 26 -1.32 9.12 3.30
N SER A 27 -1.93 10.27 3.02
CA SER A 27 -1.71 11.51 3.79
C SER A 27 -2.02 11.35 5.27
N LEU A 28 -3.10 10.65 5.63
CA LEU A 28 -3.44 10.37 7.03
C LEU A 28 -2.45 9.43 7.72
N LEU A 29 -2.01 8.36 7.04
CA LEU A 29 -0.98 7.46 7.56
C LEU A 29 0.33 8.23 7.84
N LEU A 30 0.74 9.10 6.92
CA LEU A 30 1.94 9.92 7.10
C LEU A 30 1.80 10.89 8.27
N LYS A 31 0.64 11.52 8.41
CA LYS A 31 0.34 12.39 9.55
C LYS A 31 0.47 11.63 10.87
N ASP A 32 -0.15 10.47 10.98
CA ASP A 32 -0.10 9.64 12.19
C ASP A 32 1.33 9.22 12.52
N LEU A 33 2.15 8.90 11.52
CA LEU A 33 3.57 8.55 11.73
C LEU A 33 4.38 9.73 12.28
N LEU A 34 4.14 10.94 11.78
CA LEU A 34 4.80 12.15 12.25
C LEU A 34 4.35 12.53 13.66
N ASP A 35 3.05 12.41 13.95
CA ASP A 35 2.48 12.77 15.25
C ASP A 35 2.93 11.80 16.36
N ASN A 36 3.04 10.50 16.06
CA ASN A 36 3.41 9.47 17.04
C ASN A 36 4.91 9.43 17.39
N LYS A 37 5.79 10.00 16.55
CA LYS A 37 7.25 10.10 16.79
C LYS A 37 7.94 8.80 17.24
N ALA A 38 7.42 7.64 16.81
CA ALA A 38 7.99 6.35 17.18
C ALA A 38 9.40 6.19 16.58
N SER A 39 10.35 5.69 17.37
CA SER A 39 11.72 5.40 16.89
C SER A 39 11.76 4.28 15.85
N VAL A 40 10.80 3.35 15.92
CA VAL A 40 10.61 2.23 14.99
C VAL A 40 9.11 2.04 14.75
N ASN A 41 8.72 1.84 13.49
CA ASN A 41 7.35 1.49 13.10
C ASN A 41 7.33 0.08 12.49
N LEU A 42 6.43 -0.79 12.99
CA LEU A 42 6.23 -2.14 12.47
C LEU A 42 4.88 -2.22 11.74
N PHE A 43 4.92 -2.59 10.46
CA PHE A 43 3.71 -2.82 9.66
C PHE A 43 3.58 -4.29 9.34
N THR A 44 2.37 -4.83 9.49
CA THR A 44 2.08 -6.17 8.96
C THR A 44 2.09 -6.11 7.44
N ARG A 45 2.82 -7.02 6.79
CA ARG A 45 2.81 -7.13 5.34
C ARG A 45 1.48 -7.80 4.92
N PRO A 46 0.62 -7.14 4.14
CA PRO A 46 -0.58 -7.78 3.62
C PRO A 46 -0.18 -8.98 2.75
N ILE A 47 -0.86 -10.12 2.94
CA ILE A 47 -0.72 -11.27 2.04
C ILE A 47 -1.40 -10.88 0.74
N GLY A 48 -0.63 -10.71 -0.34
CA GLY A 48 -1.20 -10.51 -1.68
C GLY A 48 -2.05 -11.73 -2.05
N SER A 49 -3.22 -11.51 -2.68
CA SER A 49 -4.02 -12.61 -3.21
C SER A 49 -3.13 -13.45 -4.15
N LYS A 50 -2.85 -14.70 -3.76
CA LYS A 50 -2.01 -15.63 -4.54
C LYS A 50 -2.71 -16.18 -5.79
N ASN A 51 -3.97 -15.79 -6.00
CA ASN A 51 -4.75 -16.22 -7.15
C ASN A 51 -5.12 -14.97 -7.95
N MET A 52 -4.29 -14.67 -8.96
CA MET A 52 -4.67 -13.87 -10.12
C MET A 52 -3.95 -14.42 -11.34
#